data_AF-A0A7W0RY45-F1
#
_entry.id   AF-A0A7W0RY45-F1
#
_cell.length_a   1.000
_cell.length_b   1.000
_cell.length_c   1.000
_cell.angle_alpha   90.00
_cell.angle_beta   90.00
_cell.angle_gamma   90.00
#
_symmetry.space_group_name_H-M   'P 1'
#
loop_
_entity.id
_entity.type
_entity.pdbx_description
1 polymer ?
#
loop_
_entity_poly.entity_id
_entity_poly.type
_entity_poly.pdbx_seq_one_letter_code
_entity_poly.pdbx_strand_id
1 'polypeptide(L)'
;APRGERPVARGHHRFEWLYVSAFVSPATGESFWYLSTGVDKDLFEDTLALFAREAGAGCDRIIILVLDGAGWHTEPLVVPEGIRLVFLPPYTPELQPGRDPLGPRRRTNRQQALRHPRRPRRRHC
;
A
#
# COMPACT_ATOMS: atom_id res chain seq x y z
N ALA A 1 23.35 16.81 30.04
CA ALA A 1 23.73 15.80 31.05
C ALA A 1 25.10 16.18 31.59
N PRO A 2 25.40 15.90 32.86
CA PRO A 2 26.74 16.06 33.44
C PRO A 2 27.81 15.38 32.56
N ARG A 3 29.04 15.90 32.59
CA ARG A 3 30.18 15.27 31.89
C ARG A 3 30.40 13.86 32.45
N GLY A 4 30.39 12.85 31.57
CA GLY A 4 30.52 11.43 31.95
C GLY A 4 29.21 10.64 31.90
N GLU A 5 28.06 11.29 31.77
CA GLU A 5 26.77 10.61 31.67
C GLU A 5 26.21 10.62 30.25
N ARG A 6 25.79 9.45 29.76
CA ARG A 6 25.12 9.33 28.46
C ARG A 6 23.72 9.94 28.55
N PRO A 7 23.40 10.99 27.76
CA PRO A 7 22.06 11.58 27.77
C PRO A 7 21.01 10.55 27.36
N VAL A 8 19.95 10.41 28.17
CA VAL A 8 18.77 9.61 27.80
C VAL A 8 17.75 10.53 27.16
N ALA A 9 17.70 10.53 25.82
CA ALA A 9 16.64 11.21 25.09
C ALA A 9 15.41 10.30 24.99
N ARG A 10 14.32 10.65 25.68
CA ARG A 10 13.02 9.99 25.50
C ARG A 10 12.37 10.47 24.19
N GLY A 11 12.82 9.89 23.08
CA GLY A 11 12.24 10.14 21.76
C GLY A 11 10.97 9.32 21.58
N HIS A 12 9.80 9.95 21.63
CA HIS A 12 8.57 9.35 21.10
C HIS A 12 8.53 9.58 19.60
N HIS A 13 9.01 8.60 18.83
CA HIS A 13 8.92 8.64 17.38
C HIS A 13 7.45 8.58 16.95
N ARG A 14 6.87 9.73 16.62
CA ARG A 14 5.54 9.83 16.00
C ARG A 14 5.74 10.04 14.50
N PHE A 15 5.30 9.08 13.71
CA PHE A 15 5.33 9.14 12.26
C PHE A 15 3.92 9.34 11.72
N GLU A 16 3.80 10.19 10.70
CA GLU A 16 2.64 10.23 9.81
C GLU A 16 3.03 9.49 8.54
N TRP A 17 2.11 8.67 8.04
CA TRP A 17 2.33 7.75 6.93
C TRP A 17 1.26 8.01 5.88
N LEU A 18 1.69 8.15 4.63
CA LEU A 18 0.80 8.24 3.47
C LEU A 18 1.03 7.00 2.61
N TYR A 19 0.10 6.08 2.57
CA TYR A 19 0.16 4.82 1.85
C TYR A 19 -0.17 4.99 0.36
N VAL A 20 0.49 4.20 -0.49
CA VAL A 20 0.29 4.18 -1.95
C VAL A 20 -0.13 2.78 -2.37
N SER A 21 -1.41 2.55 -2.68
CA SER A 21 -1.87 1.30 -3.27
C SER A 21 -1.71 1.36 -4.78
N ALA A 22 -1.19 0.30 -5.41
CA ALA A 22 -0.94 0.26 -6.84
C ALA A 22 -1.36 -1.08 -7.45
N PHE A 23 -2.09 -1.02 -8.57
CA PHE A 23 -2.41 -2.18 -9.40
C PHE A 23 -1.74 -2.00 -10.75
N VAL A 24 -1.07 -3.05 -11.24
CA VAL A 24 -0.32 -3.00 -12.50
C VAL A 24 -0.63 -4.26 -13.30
N SER A 25 -1.00 -4.08 -14.58
CA SER A 25 -1.03 -5.15 -15.57
C SER A 25 0.37 -5.34 -16.15
N PRO A 26 1.07 -6.46 -15.89
CA PRO A 26 2.43 -6.65 -16.38
C PRO A 26 2.48 -6.82 -17.91
N ALA A 27 1.41 -7.34 -18.50
CA ALA A 27 1.33 -7.60 -19.92
C ALA A 27 1.14 -6.32 -20.74
N THR A 28 0.41 -5.33 -20.21
CA THR A 28 0.06 -4.10 -20.94
C THR A 28 0.72 -2.84 -20.40
N GLY A 29 1.25 -2.88 -19.18
CA GLY A 29 1.78 -1.71 -18.48
C GLY A 29 0.72 -0.76 -17.90
N GLU A 30 -0.57 -1.08 -18.06
CA GLU A 30 -1.67 -0.31 -17.45
C GLU A 30 -1.53 -0.29 -15.93
N SER A 31 -1.71 0.88 -15.31
CA SER A 31 -1.52 1.03 -13.87
C SER A 31 -2.50 2.00 -13.21
N PHE A 32 -2.88 1.70 -11.97
CA PHE A 32 -3.79 2.48 -11.14
C PHE A 32 -3.13 2.71 -9.78
N TRP A 33 -3.25 3.93 -9.25
CA TRP A 33 -2.53 4.36 -8.04
C TRP A 33 -3.46 5.14 -7.12
N TYR A 34 -3.47 4.80 -5.84
CA TYR A 34 -4.31 5.42 -4.82
C TYR A 34 -3.50 5.84 -3.61
N LEU A 35 -3.79 7.03 -3.09
CA LEU A 35 -3.16 7.57 -1.89
C LEU A 35 -4.13 7.49 -0.71
N SER A 36 -3.65 6.98 0.43
CA SER A 36 -4.44 6.91 1.67
C SER A 36 -3.59 7.23 2.90
N THR A 37 -4.21 7.65 3.99
CA THR A 37 -3.52 7.94 5.26
C THR A 37 -3.51 6.76 6.22
N GLY A 38 -4.10 5.64 5.82
CA GLY A 38 -4.22 4.42 6.62
C GLY A 38 -4.39 3.19 5.73
N VAL A 39 -4.46 2.05 6.39
CA VAL A 39 -4.67 0.73 5.78
C VAL A 39 -5.61 -0.03 6.70
N ASP A 40 -6.73 -0.47 6.15
CA ASP A 40 -7.65 -1.39 6.79
C ASP A 40 -8.45 -2.08 5.69
N LYS A 41 -9.33 -2.97 6.12
CA LYS A 41 -10.11 -3.81 5.23
C LYS A 41 -11.18 -3.02 4.48
N ASP A 42 -11.89 -2.12 5.16
CA ASP A 42 -12.96 -1.31 4.57
C ASP A 42 -12.38 -0.40 3.47
N LEU A 43 -11.24 0.24 3.75
CA LEU A 43 -10.51 1.04 2.77
C LEU A 43 -10.04 0.19 1.58
N PHE A 44 -9.63 -1.05 1.81
CA PHE A 44 -9.23 -1.94 0.72
C PHE A 44 -10.42 -2.32 -0.16
N GLU A 45 -11.58 -2.62 0.42
CA GLU A 45 -12.82 -2.88 -0.30
C GLU A 45 -13.26 -1.65 -1.13
N ASP A 46 -13.22 -0.45 -0.55
CA ASP A 46 -13.47 0.81 -1.27
C ASP A 46 -12.49 1.00 -2.43
N THR A 47 -11.21 0.67 -2.21
CA THR A 47 -10.17 0.75 -3.23
C THR A 47 -10.44 -0.26 -4.35
N LEU A 48 -10.89 -1.48 -4.04
CA LEU A 48 -11.28 -2.47 -5.05
C LEU A 48 -12.47 -1.98 -5.88
N ALA A 49 -13.49 -1.40 -5.25
CA ALA A 49 -14.66 -0.86 -5.95
C ALA A 49 -14.29 0.30 -6.88
N LEU A 50 -13.42 1.20 -6.41
CA LEU A 50 -12.88 2.28 -7.24
C LEU A 50 -12.08 1.74 -8.42
N PHE A 51 -11.17 0.80 -8.17
CA PHE A 51 -10.35 0.15 -9.19
C PHE A 51 -11.20 -0.57 -10.24
N ALA A 52 -12.20 -1.34 -9.82
CA ALA A 52 -13.12 -2.03 -10.73
C ALA A 52 -13.79 -1.05 -11.69
N ARG A 53 -14.28 0.09 -11.17
CA ARG A 53 -14.92 1.12 -11.98
C ARG A 53 -13.95 1.77 -12.97
N GLU A 54 -12.77 2.17 -12.51
CA GLU A 54 -11.79 2.87 -13.35
C GLU A 54 -11.16 1.96 -14.40
N ALA A 55 -10.92 0.69 -14.05
CA ALA A 55 -10.45 -0.32 -14.98
C ALA A 55 -11.56 -0.87 -15.89
N GLY A 56 -12.82 -0.50 -15.67
CA GLY A 56 -13.95 -1.02 -16.42
C GLY A 56 -14.13 -2.54 -16.27
N ALA A 57 -13.84 -3.07 -15.07
CA ALA A 57 -14.11 -4.46 -14.75
C ALA A 57 -15.62 -4.74 -14.77
N GLY A 58 -16.00 -5.90 -15.28
CA GLY A 58 -17.40 -6.32 -15.41
C GLY A 58 -17.53 -7.60 -16.21
N CYS A 59 -18.72 -7.93 -16.70
CA CYS A 59 -18.96 -9.17 -17.47
C CYS A 59 -18.05 -9.29 -18.70
N ASP A 60 -17.76 -8.16 -19.37
CA ASP A 60 -16.96 -8.11 -20.60
C ASP A 60 -15.45 -7.99 -20.33
N ARG A 61 -15.04 -7.70 -19.10
CA ARG A 61 -13.64 -7.52 -18.71
C ARG A 61 -13.39 -8.11 -17.33
N ILE A 62 -12.85 -9.33 -17.34
CA ILE A 62 -12.42 -10.02 -16.12
C ILE A 62 -10.97 -9.64 -15.79
N ILE A 63 -10.73 -9.19 -14.57
CA ILE A 63 -9.42 -8.87 -14.02
C ILE A 63 -9.06 -9.93 -12.97
N ILE A 64 -7.94 -10.62 -13.21
CA ILE A 64 -7.34 -11.51 -12.21
C ILE A 64 -6.36 -10.70 -11.38
N LEU A 65 -6.71 -10.45 -10.12
CA LEU A 65 -5.92 -9.65 -9.20
C LEU A 65 -5.13 -10.55 -8.26
N VAL A 66 -3.81 -10.50 -8.37
CA VAL A 66 -2.88 -11.28 -7.53
C VAL A 66 -2.51 -10.48 -6.27
N LEU A 67 -2.80 -11.03 -5.09
CA LEU A 67 -2.59 -10.39 -3.79
C LEU A 67 -1.62 -11.20 -2.91
N ASP A 68 -0.92 -10.52 -2.00
CA ASP A 68 -0.26 -11.19 -0.88
C ASP A 68 -1.23 -11.41 0.29
N GLY A 69 -0.83 -12.22 1.27
CA GLY A 69 -1.62 -12.54 2.45
C GLY A 69 -1.59 -11.47 3.55
N ALA A 70 -1.51 -10.18 3.21
CA ALA A 70 -1.65 -9.11 4.21
C ALA A 70 -3.04 -9.17 4.87
N GLY A 71 -3.14 -8.84 6.16
CA GLY A 71 -4.39 -9.04 6.92
C GLY A 71 -5.62 -8.28 6.40
N TRP A 72 -5.42 -7.21 5.62
CA TRP A 72 -6.50 -6.47 4.96
C TRP A 72 -6.80 -6.95 3.51
N HIS A 73 -6.00 -7.89 2.98
CA HIS A 73 -6.26 -8.56 1.70
C HIS A 73 -6.99 -9.90 1.87
N THR A 74 -7.00 -10.48 3.07
CA THR A 74 -7.59 -11.79 3.32
C THR A 74 -9.11 -11.74 3.42
N GLU A 75 -9.74 -12.81 2.95
CA GLU A 75 -11.19 -12.98 3.02
C GLU A 75 -11.76 -13.02 4.45
N PRO A 76 -13.05 -12.68 4.62
CA PRO A 76 -14.03 -12.36 3.57
C PRO A 76 -13.84 -10.95 3.01
N LEU A 77 -13.92 -10.71 1.70
CA LEU A 77 -13.89 -9.35 1.11
C LEU A 77 -15.11 -9.12 0.23
N VAL A 78 -15.62 -7.89 0.18
CA VAL A 78 -16.56 -7.48 -0.88
C VAL A 78 -15.79 -7.28 -2.18
N VAL A 79 -15.86 -8.27 -3.07
CA VAL A 79 -15.16 -8.24 -4.37
C VAL A 79 -16.12 -7.75 -5.47
N PRO A 80 -15.79 -6.65 -6.18
CA PRO A 80 -16.60 -6.17 -7.28
C PRO A 80 -16.76 -7.18 -8.43
N GLU A 81 -17.84 -7.06 -9.18
CA GLU A 81 -18.03 -7.84 -10.40
C GLU A 81 -16.85 -7.63 -11.37
N GLY A 82 -16.48 -8.69 -12.08
CA GLY A 82 -15.34 -8.68 -12.99
C GLY A 82 -13.97 -8.81 -12.30
N ILE A 83 -13.87 -8.76 -10.97
CA ILE A 83 -12.60 -9.03 -10.27
C ILE A 83 -12.58 -10.46 -9.72
N ARG A 84 -11.43 -11.14 -9.85
CA ARG A 84 -11.15 -12.43 -9.21
C ARG A 84 -9.83 -12.34 -8.46
N LEU A 85 -9.85 -12.69 -7.17
CA LEU A 85 -8.67 -12.65 -6.32
C LEU A 85 -7.88 -13.95 -6.39
N VAL A 86 -6.56 -13.85 -6.50
CA VAL A 86 -5.62 -14.97 -6.41
C VAL A 86 -4.57 -14.64 -5.36
N PHE A 87 -4.44 -15.48 -4.34
CA PHE A 87 -3.49 -15.26 -3.26
C PHE A 87 -2.16 -15.95 -3.53
N LEU A 88 -1.07 -15.22 -3.35
CA LEU A 88 0.28 -15.79 -3.38
C LEU A 88 0.51 -16.71 -2.16
N PRO A 89 1.36 -17.74 -2.30
CA PRO A 89 1.83 -18.49 -1.16
C PRO A 89 2.47 -17.56 -0.11
N PRO A 90 2.41 -17.91 1.18
CA PRO A 90 3.03 -17.12 2.23
C PRO A 90 4.52 -16.91 1.98
N TYR A 91 5.01 -15.72 2.31
CA TYR A 91 6.43 -15.35 2.27
C TYR A 91 7.10 -15.42 0.89
N THR A 92 6.35 -15.23 -0.20
CA THR A 92 6.88 -15.27 -1.58
C THR A 92 6.82 -13.90 -2.30
N PRO A 93 7.38 -12.81 -1.73
CA PRO A 93 7.29 -11.46 -2.28
C PRO A 93 7.98 -11.29 -3.65
N GLU A 94 8.86 -12.20 -4.03
CA GLU A 94 9.52 -12.27 -5.33
C GLU A 94 8.56 -12.61 -6.49
N LEU A 95 7.42 -13.24 -6.20
CA LEU A 95 6.44 -13.60 -7.23
C LEU A 95 5.51 -12.46 -7.64
N GLN A 96 5.66 -11.28 -7.04
CA GLN A 96 4.82 -10.12 -7.36
C GLN A 96 5.29 -9.47 -8.67
N PRO A 97 4.47 -9.46 -9.73
CA PRO A 97 4.89 -8.99 -11.05
C PRO A 97 5.31 -7.51 -11.10
N GLY A 98 4.88 -6.70 -10.14
CA GLY A 98 5.25 -5.29 -9.99
C GLY A 98 6.62 -5.04 -9.34
N ARG A 99 7.53 -6.02 -9.33
CA ARG A 99 8.81 -5.94 -8.62
C ARG A 99 9.86 -5.04 -9.28
N ASP A 100 9.73 -4.75 -10.59
CA ASP A 100 10.78 -4.08 -11.37
C ASP A 100 10.37 -2.85 -12.24
N PRO A 101 9.58 -1.86 -11.77
CA PRO A 101 9.58 -0.52 -12.37
C PRO A 101 10.41 0.51 -11.59
N LEU A 102 10.97 0.15 -10.43
CA LEU A 102 11.61 1.08 -9.50
C LEU A 102 13.03 0.58 -9.19
N GLY A 103 14.04 1.34 -9.62
CA GLY A 103 15.48 1.04 -9.43
C GLY A 103 15.92 0.75 -7.97
N PRO A 104 17.23 0.59 -7.72
CA PRO A 104 17.71 -0.16 -6.57
C PRO A 104 17.26 0.50 -5.26
N ARG A 105 16.57 -0.31 -4.44
CA ARG A 105 16.02 -0.03 -3.10
C ARG A 105 14.57 0.49 -3.09
N ARG A 106 13.61 -0.43 -3.12
CA ARG A 106 12.76 -0.83 -1.96
C ARG A 106 11.68 -1.81 -2.40
N ARG A 107 11.46 -2.82 -1.55
CA ARG A 107 10.56 -3.98 -1.67
C ARG A 107 9.17 -3.65 -2.23
N THR A 108 8.65 -4.54 -3.08
CA THR A 108 7.41 -4.41 -3.87
C THR A 108 6.22 -5.14 -3.23
N ASN A 109 5.02 -4.77 -3.70
CA ASN A 109 3.71 -4.74 -3.01
C ASN A 109 3.69 -4.01 -1.67
N ARG A 110 4.47 -2.93 -1.59
CA ARG A 110 4.36 -2.03 -0.48
C ARG A 110 3.32 -0.98 -0.84
N GLN A 111 2.26 -0.91 -0.07
CA GLN A 111 1.65 0.38 0.21
C GLN A 111 2.76 1.29 0.75
N GLN A 112 3.31 2.16 -0.11
CA GLN A 112 4.47 2.96 0.28
C GLN A 112 3.97 4.08 1.17
N ALA A 113 4.24 3.96 2.47
CA ALA A 113 4.09 5.03 3.42
C ALA A 113 5.13 6.14 3.13
N LEU A 114 4.77 7.13 2.31
CA LEU A 114 5.54 8.34 2.07
C LEU A 114 5.61 9.12 3.39
N ARG A 115 6.84 9.38 3.84
CA ARG A 115 7.10 10.20 5.02
C ARG A 115 6.96 11.67 4.65
N HIS A 116 5.96 12.35 5.19
CA HIS A 116 5.97 13.80 5.19
C HIS A 116 6.74 14.31 6.43
N PRO A 117 7.85 15.08 6.28
CA PRO A 117 8.41 15.79 7.41
C PRO A 117 7.41 16.86 7.85
N ARG A 118 7.07 16.89 9.15
CA ARG A 118 6.25 17.97 9.71
C ARG A 118 7.01 19.29 9.55
N ARG A 119 6.36 20.32 8.99
CA ARG A 119 6.80 21.70 9.18
C ARG A 119 6.73 22.03 10.68
N PRO A 120 7.78 22.62 11.28
CA PRO A 120 7.70 23.04 12.67
C PRO A 120 6.60 24.09 12.80
N ARG A 121 5.58 23.81 13.63
CA ARG A 121 4.63 24.84 14.06
C ARG A 121 5.44 25.88 14.83
N ARG A 122 5.51 27.11 14.30
CA ARG A 122 5.98 28.27 15.06
C ARG A 122 5.11 28.36 16.30
N ARG A 123 5.71 28.20 17.48
CA ARG A 123 5.06 28.58 18.73
C ARG A 123 5.10 30.10 18.78
N HIS A 124 3.94 30.75 18.70
CA HIS A 124 3.76 32.08 19.26
C HIS A 124 3.35 31.90 20.71
N CYS A 125 4.28 32.24 21.61
CA CYS A 125 4.08 32.90 22.89
C CYS A 125 5.35 33.71 23.15
#